data_AF-A0A257TD03-F1
#
_entry.id   AF-A0A257TD03-F1
#
_cell.length_a   1.000
_cell.length_b   1.000
_cell.length_c   1.000
_cell.angle_alpha   90.00
_cell.angle_beta   90.00
_cell.angle_gamma   90.00
#
_symmetry.space_group_name_H-M   'P 1'
#
loop_
_entity.id
_entity.type
_entity.pdbx_description
1 polymer ?
#
loop_
_entity_poly.entity_id
_entity_poly.type
_entity_poly.pdbx_seq_one_letter_code
_entity_poly.pdbx_strand_id
1 'polypeptide(L)'
;MSLFAQLEGTTVLFLGGLALTCGVLLFRTHRQLAVRPKAELPSPSGWSQPKSEPGPAHRLGAPKDLRHWEVEAHDLARELNAQLDTKIGILEELIRQATRQAERLEAAIELAAAIAPQAAAETTAPVEPGVLRIDAAGTRAGASAARRQTEIYALADQGLSTAAIATRIGSPIGEVELILGLRGSLKA
;
A
#
# COMPACT_ATOMS: atom_id res chain seq x y z
N MET A 1 -5.24 2.74 33.48
CA MET A 1 -5.97 1.72 32.68
C MET A 1 -7.16 2.32 31.92
N SER A 2 -7.05 3.53 31.36
CA SER A 2 -8.16 4.27 30.72
C SER A 2 -7.91 4.63 29.25
N LEU A 3 -6.73 4.34 28.70
CA LEU A 3 -6.39 4.63 27.30
C LEU A 3 -7.08 3.68 26.32
N PHE A 4 -7.27 2.40 26.67
CA PHE A 4 -7.93 1.42 25.80
C PHE A 4 -9.41 1.76 25.53
N ALA A 5 -10.14 2.31 26.50
CA ALA A 5 -11.53 2.74 26.31
C ALA A 5 -11.66 3.98 25.40
N GLN A 6 -10.62 4.81 25.31
CA GLN A 6 -10.61 6.00 24.46
C GLN A 6 -10.32 5.66 22.99
N LEU A 7 -9.43 4.68 22.75
CA LEU A 7 -9.12 4.15 21.42
C LEU A 7 -10.33 3.45 20.77
N GLU A 8 -11.14 2.73 21.55
CA GLU A 8 -12.36 2.09 21.03
C GLU A 8 -13.36 3.12 20.52
N GLY A 9 -13.58 4.22 21.25
CA GLY A 9 -14.53 5.26 20.85
C GLY A 9 -14.15 5.96 19.55
N THR A 10 -12.89 6.37 19.41
CA THR A 10 -12.42 7.06 18.19
C THR A 10 -12.41 6.12 16.98
N THR A 11 -12.06 4.86 17.18
CA THR A 11 -12.04 3.85 16.12
C THR A 11 -13.45 3.53 15.62
N VAL A 12 -14.42 3.39 16.52
CA VAL A 12 -15.84 3.17 16.16
C VAL A 12 -16.42 4.39 15.42
N LEU A 13 -16.10 5.61 15.86
CA LEU A 13 -16.52 6.83 15.16
C LEU A 13 -15.93 6.93 13.74
N PHE A 14 -14.65 6.59 13.58
CA PHE A 14 -13.98 6.59 12.28
C PHE A 14 -14.56 5.54 11.32
N LEU A 15 -14.74 4.30 11.80
CA LEU A 15 -15.38 3.21 11.04
C LEU A 15 -16.82 3.56 10.67
N GLY A 16 -17.58 4.16 11.59
CA GLY A 16 -18.94 4.61 11.34
C GLY A 16 -18.99 5.69 10.24
N GLY A 17 -18.10 6.68 10.29
CA GLY A 17 -18.00 7.71 9.25
C GLY A 17 -17.60 7.13 7.88
N LEU A 18 -16.65 6.19 7.86
CA LEU A 18 -16.20 5.53 6.64
C LEU A 18 -17.29 4.64 6.02
N ALA A 19 -18.02 3.89 6.85
CA ALA A 19 -19.16 3.11 6.40
C ALA A 19 -20.29 3.99 5.85
N LEU A 20 -20.58 5.12 6.52
CA LEU A 20 -21.63 6.05 6.10
C LEU A 20 -21.28 6.74 4.77
N THR A 21 -20.03 7.19 4.60
CA THR A 21 -19.55 7.78 3.35
C THR A 21 -19.56 6.77 2.19
N CYS A 22 -19.10 5.54 2.43
CA CYS A 22 -19.23 4.45 1.44
C CYS A 22 -20.69 4.18 1.08
N GLY A 23 -21.57 4.12 2.09
CA GLY A 23 -23.01 3.91 1.88
C GLY A 23 -23.65 5.03 1.05
N VAL A 24 -23.32 6.30 1.32
CA VAL A 24 -23.81 7.46 0.56
C VAL A 24 -23.30 7.43 -0.87
N LEU A 25 -22.03 7.09 -1.10
CA LEU A 25 -21.46 6.97 -2.45
C LEU A 25 -22.14 5.85 -3.24
N LEU A 26 -22.32 4.68 -2.64
CA LEU A 26 -23.02 3.56 -3.30
C LEU A 26 -24.49 3.91 -3.57
N PHE A 27 -25.19 4.50 -2.61
CA PHE A 27 -26.58 4.89 -2.78
C PHE A 27 -26.76 5.94 -3.88
N ARG A 28 -25.86 6.92 -3.96
CA ARG A 28 -25.89 7.97 -4.98
C ARG A 28 -25.62 7.41 -6.37
N THR A 29 -24.66 6.50 -6.50
CA THR A 29 -24.34 5.82 -7.77
C THR A 29 -25.46 4.89 -8.20
N HIS A 30 -26.03 4.11 -7.27
CA HIS A 30 -27.14 3.20 -7.57
C HIS A 30 -28.41 3.96 -7.95
N ARG A 31 -28.66 5.13 -7.33
CA ARG A 31 -29.78 6.00 -7.68
C ARG A 31 -29.58 6.65 -9.06
N GLN A 32 -28.35 7.01 -9.43
CA GLN A 32 -28.06 7.51 -10.79
C GLN A 32 -28.25 6.43 -11.86
N LEU A 33 -27.93 5.17 -11.55
CA LEU A 33 -28.14 4.05 -12.46
C LEU A 33 -29.60 3.60 -12.53
N ALA A 34 -30.34 3.70 -11.42
CA ALA A 34 -31.77 3.34 -11.36
C ALA A 34 -32.70 4.40 -11.99
N VAL A 35 -32.22 5.63 -12.19
CA VAL A 35 -32.92 6.69 -12.95
C VAL A 35 -32.53 6.61 -14.44
N ARG A 36 -32.34 5.40 -14.98
CA ARG A 36 -32.55 5.18 -16.41
C ARG A 36 -34.07 5.06 -16.60
N PRO A 37 -34.71 5.99 -17.34
CA PRO A 37 -36.14 5.91 -17.57
C PRO A 37 -36.43 4.54 -18.19
N LYS A 38 -37.40 3.86 -17.61
CA LYS A 38 -37.95 2.58 -18.05
C LYS A 38 -38.52 2.82 -19.45
N ALA A 39 -37.66 2.75 -20.46
CA ALA A 39 -38.08 2.64 -21.84
C ALA A 39 -38.98 1.40 -21.88
N GLU A 40 -40.27 1.66 -22.10
CA GLU A 40 -41.32 0.66 -22.15
C GLU A 40 -40.85 -0.50 -23.02
N LEU A 41 -40.68 -1.67 -22.39
CA LEU A 41 -40.38 -2.92 -23.09
C LEU A 41 -41.64 -3.29 -23.89
N PRO A 42 -41.57 -3.40 -25.23
CA PRO A 42 -42.61 -4.03 -26.00
C PRO A 42 -42.59 -5.54 -25.72
N SER A 43 -43.78 -6.07 -25.48
CA SER A 43 -44.13 -7.46 -25.27
C SER A 43 -43.37 -8.46 -26.18
N PRO A 44 -42.88 -9.61 -25.65
CA PRO A 44 -42.20 -10.64 -26.42
C PRO A 44 -43.23 -11.62 -27.02
N SER A 45 -43.94 -11.22 -28.07
CA SER A 45 -44.65 -12.18 -28.90
C SER A 45 -44.84 -11.65 -30.31
N GLY A 46 -44.37 -12.41 -31.29
CA GLY A 46 -44.66 -12.18 -32.70
C GLY A 46 -43.49 -11.63 -33.48
N TRP A 47 -42.56 -12.50 -33.85
CA TRP A 47 -41.70 -12.29 -35.01
C TRP A 47 -42.60 -12.11 -36.23
N SER A 48 -42.86 -10.86 -36.59
CA SER A 48 -43.54 -10.48 -37.82
C SER A 48 -42.56 -9.58 -38.57
N GLN A 49 -42.01 -10.09 -39.67
CA GLN A 49 -41.24 -9.29 -40.62
C GLN A 49 -42.07 -8.07 -41.02
N PRO A 50 -41.59 -6.83 -40.79
CA PRO A 50 -42.23 -5.67 -41.37
C PRO A 50 -41.80 -5.60 -42.84
N LYS A 51 -42.80 -5.83 -43.69
CA LYS A 51 -42.78 -5.49 -45.12
C LYS A 51 -42.31 -4.03 -45.25
N SER A 52 -41.28 -3.85 -46.05
CA SER A 52 -40.60 -2.57 -46.27
C SER A 52 -41.55 -1.58 -46.95
N GLU A 53 -42.07 -0.62 -46.19
CA GLU A 53 -42.54 0.65 -46.74
C GLU A 53 -41.47 1.72 -46.50
N PRO A 54 -41.11 2.53 -47.51
CA PRO A 54 -40.09 3.56 -47.39
C PRO A 54 -40.69 4.80 -46.72
N GLY A 55 -40.97 4.70 -45.42
CA GLY A 55 -41.16 5.86 -44.54
C GLY A 55 -39.80 6.49 -44.22
N PRO A 56 -39.70 7.82 -44.06
CA PRO A 56 -38.43 8.51 -43.83
C PRO A 56 -37.80 7.98 -42.55
N ALA A 57 -36.75 7.19 -42.73
CA ALA A 57 -36.06 6.49 -41.68
C ALA A 57 -35.40 7.49 -40.73
N HIS A 58 -36.05 7.82 -39.62
CA HIS A 58 -35.34 8.06 -38.37
C HIS A 58 -34.70 6.75 -37.93
N ARG A 59 -33.61 6.39 -38.62
CA ARG A 59 -32.54 5.60 -38.03
C ARG A 59 -32.14 6.41 -36.80
N LEU A 60 -32.66 6.03 -35.63
CA LEU A 60 -32.06 6.34 -34.34
C LEU A 60 -30.68 5.71 -34.37
N GLY A 61 -29.76 6.37 -35.07
CA GLY A 61 -28.36 6.07 -35.04
C GLY A 61 -27.97 6.22 -33.58
N ALA A 62 -27.66 5.11 -32.93
CA ALA A 62 -26.71 5.16 -31.84
C ALA A 62 -25.60 6.12 -32.31
N PRO A 63 -25.40 7.28 -31.63
CA PRO A 63 -24.45 8.27 -32.08
C PRO A 63 -23.16 7.54 -32.42
N LYS A 64 -22.55 7.84 -33.58
CA LYS A 64 -21.31 7.16 -34.00
C LYS A 64 -20.26 7.18 -32.86
N ASP A 65 -20.34 8.23 -32.06
CA ASP A 65 -19.60 8.49 -30.83
C ASP A 65 -19.74 7.36 -29.79
N LEU A 66 -20.90 6.71 -29.66
CA LEU A 66 -21.11 5.62 -28.69
C LEU A 66 -20.35 4.35 -29.08
N ARG A 67 -20.35 4.00 -30.37
CA ARG A 67 -19.58 2.84 -30.87
C ARG A 67 -18.09 3.10 -30.79
N HIS A 68 -17.68 4.33 -31.06
CA HIS A 68 -16.29 4.72 -30.92
C HIS A 68 -15.83 4.58 -29.46
N TRP A 69 -16.62 5.08 -28.52
CA TRP A 69 -16.34 4.94 -27.09
C TRP A 69 -16.30 3.48 -26.62
N GLU A 70 -17.18 2.61 -27.13
CA GLU A 70 -17.17 1.18 -26.82
C GLU A 70 -15.86 0.50 -27.27
N VAL A 71 -15.38 0.83 -28.47
CA VAL A 71 -14.10 0.33 -28.98
C VAL A 71 -12.94 0.86 -28.14
N GLU A 72 -12.91 2.16 -27.84
CA GLU A 72 -11.87 2.77 -26.99
C GLU A 72 -11.85 2.16 -25.58
N ALA A 73 -13.02 1.92 -24.99
CA ALA A 73 -13.13 1.28 -23.69
C ALA A 73 -12.61 -0.16 -23.72
N HIS A 74 -12.90 -0.91 -24.80
CA HIS A 74 -12.38 -2.25 -24.99
C HIS A 74 -10.85 -2.27 -25.18
N ASP A 75 -10.30 -1.33 -25.95
CA ASP A 75 -8.86 -1.22 -26.15
C ASP A 75 -8.14 -0.85 -24.85
N LEU A 76 -8.69 0.09 -24.08
CA LEU A 76 -8.18 0.47 -22.76
C LEU A 76 -8.24 -0.72 -21.78
N ALA A 77 -9.32 -1.49 -21.78
CA ALA A 77 -9.45 -2.67 -20.93
C ALA A 77 -8.38 -3.72 -21.27
N ARG A 78 -8.10 -3.94 -22.56
CA ARG A 78 -7.05 -4.87 -23.00
C ARG A 78 -5.66 -4.40 -22.60
N GLU A 79 -5.38 -3.12 -22.77
CA GLU A 79 -4.11 -2.51 -22.39
C GLU A 79 -3.88 -2.62 -20.87
N LEU A 80 -4.89 -2.26 -20.06
CA LEU A 80 -4.80 -2.39 -18.61
C LEU A 80 -4.60 -3.85 -18.17
N ASN A 81 -5.27 -4.80 -18.82
CA ASN A 81 -5.09 -6.21 -18.51
C ASN A 81 -3.66 -6.67 -18.78
N ALA A 82 -3.09 -6.30 -19.93
CA ALA A 82 -1.71 -6.63 -20.28
C ALA A 82 -0.69 -6.03 -19.27
N GLN A 83 -0.93 -4.80 -18.81
CA GLN A 83 -0.09 -4.18 -17.79
C GLN A 83 -0.20 -4.88 -16.43
N LEU A 84 -1.41 -5.29 -16.04
CA LEU A 84 -1.63 -6.04 -14.81
C LEU A 84 -0.95 -7.41 -14.86
N ASP A 85 -1.12 -8.15 -15.96
CA ASP A 85 -0.49 -9.46 -16.15
C ASP A 85 1.04 -9.36 -16.04
N THR A 86 1.63 -8.31 -16.64
CA THR A 86 3.07 -8.04 -16.54
C THR A 86 3.49 -7.77 -15.09
N LYS A 87 2.75 -6.94 -14.36
CA LYS A 87 3.06 -6.61 -12.96
C LYS A 87 2.91 -7.83 -12.05
N ILE A 88 1.89 -8.66 -12.27
CA ILE A 88 1.68 -9.91 -11.53
C ILE A 88 2.86 -10.86 -11.76
N GLY A 89 3.30 -11.06 -13.01
CA GLY A 89 4.46 -11.90 -13.29
C GLY A 89 5.75 -11.42 -12.62
N ILE A 90 5.96 -10.10 -12.55
CA ILE A 90 7.10 -9.52 -11.82
C ILE A 90 6.98 -9.79 -10.31
N LEU A 91 5.79 -9.61 -9.73
CA LEU A 91 5.57 -9.87 -8.31
C LEU A 91 5.77 -11.34 -7.96
N GLU A 92 5.28 -12.27 -8.78
CA GLU A 92 5.48 -13.70 -8.59
C GLU A 92 6.97 -14.10 -8.63
N GLU A 93 7.75 -13.50 -9.55
CA GLU A 93 9.20 -13.69 -9.56
C GLU A 93 9.88 -13.14 -8.32
N LEU A 94 9.51 -11.93 -7.88
CA LEU A 94 10.08 -11.31 -6.67
C LEU A 94 9.76 -12.11 -5.42
N ILE A 95 8.53 -12.63 -5.29
CA ILE A 95 8.14 -13.53 -4.19
C ILE A 95 9.00 -14.79 -4.23
N ARG A 96 9.17 -15.40 -5.40
CA ARG A 96 10.02 -16.61 -5.56
C ARG A 96 11.47 -16.32 -5.20
N GLN A 97 11.98 -15.13 -5.51
CA GLN A 97 13.33 -14.69 -5.13
C GLN A 97 13.46 -14.53 -3.63
N ALA A 98 12.49 -13.89 -2.98
CA ALA A 98 12.48 -13.69 -1.53
C ALA A 98 12.45 -15.02 -0.78
N THR A 99 11.61 -15.97 -1.20
CA THR A 99 11.56 -17.32 -0.61
C THR A 99 12.91 -18.03 -0.72
N ARG A 100 13.55 -18.00 -1.91
CA ARG A 100 14.90 -18.58 -2.08
C ARG A 100 15.95 -17.92 -1.18
N GLN A 101 15.83 -16.62 -0.91
CA GLN A 101 16.75 -15.93 0.00
C GLN A 101 16.49 -16.30 1.46
N ALA A 102 15.22 -16.43 1.87
CA ALA A 102 14.85 -16.89 3.20
C ALA A 102 15.39 -18.29 3.48
N GLU A 103 15.17 -19.24 2.57
CA GLU A 103 15.69 -20.61 2.70
C GLU A 103 17.22 -20.65 2.81
N ARG A 104 17.93 -19.82 2.03
CA ARG A 104 19.39 -19.70 2.12
C ARG A 104 19.85 -19.16 3.46
N LEU A 105 19.15 -18.17 4.01
CA LEU A 105 19.46 -17.60 5.32
C LEU A 105 19.18 -18.59 6.44
N GLU A 106 18.04 -19.29 6.39
CA GLU A 106 17.68 -20.34 7.35
C GLU A 106 18.73 -21.46 7.33
N ALA A 107 19.13 -21.94 6.16
CA ALA A 107 20.19 -22.93 6.02
C ALA A 107 21.54 -22.44 6.57
N ALA A 108 21.89 -21.17 6.35
CA ALA A 108 23.12 -20.60 6.89
C ALA A 108 23.08 -20.48 8.43
N ILE A 109 21.92 -20.14 9.00
CA ILE A 109 21.70 -20.09 10.45
C ILE A 109 21.79 -21.49 11.06
N GLU A 110 21.18 -22.51 10.43
CA GLU A 110 21.27 -23.90 10.89
C GLU A 110 22.72 -24.41 10.88
N LEU A 111 23.47 -24.13 9.81
CA LEU A 111 24.90 -24.48 9.73
C LEU A 111 25.72 -23.77 10.82
N ALA A 112 25.47 -22.48 11.05
CA ALA A 112 26.14 -21.73 12.12
C ALA A 112 25.80 -22.28 13.51
N ALA A 113 24.54 -22.63 13.74
CA ALA A 113 24.08 -23.25 14.99
C ALA A 113 24.70 -24.63 15.22
N ALA A 114 24.95 -25.41 14.16
CA ALA A 114 25.61 -26.71 14.25
C ALA A 114 27.12 -26.61 14.58
N ILE A 115 27.78 -25.49 14.25
CA ILE A 115 29.20 -25.24 14.54
C ILE A 115 29.40 -24.61 15.95
N ALA A 116 28.39 -23.90 16.46
CA ALA A 116 28.42 -23.27 17.78
C ALA A 116 28.51 -24.18 19.04
N PRO A 117 28.17 -25.49 19.06
CA PRO A 117 28.13 -26.25 20.31
C PRO A 117 29.51 -26.56 20.90
N GLN A 118 30.61 -26.25 20.21
CA GLN A 118 31.98 -26.43 20.74
C GLN A 118 32.55 -25.21 21.46
N ALA A 119 31.99 -24.00 21.28
CA ALA A 119 32.44 -22.80 22.00
C ALA A 119 31.78 -22.64 23.38
N ALA A 120 30.61 -23.25 23.60
CA ALA A 120 29.88 -23.14 24.87
C ALA A 120 30.37 -24.12 25.97
N ALA A 121 31.16 -25.13 25.61
CA ALA A 121 31.68 -26.11 26.58
C ALA A 121 32.91 -25.61 27.38
N GLU A 122 33.54 -24.51 26.97
CA GLU A 122 34.78 -23.99 27.60
C GLU A 122 34.55 -22.76 28.49
N THR A 123 33.31 -22.40 28.82
CA THR A 123 32.99 -21.30 29.75
C THR A 123 31.85 -21.67 30.69
N THR A 124 32.04 -22.72 31.50
CA THR A 124 31.25 -22.94 32.72
C THR A 124 31.99 -22.33 33.91
N ALA A 125 31.87 -21.02 34.07
CA ALA A 125 32.01 -20.35 35.36
C ALA A 125 30.64 -19.76 35.74
N PRO A 126 30.23 -19.82 37.02
CA PRO A 126 28.85 -19.56 37.44
C PRO A 126 28.52 -18.06 37.29
N VAL A 127 27.54 -17.76 36.43
CA VAL A 127 27.00 -16.41 36.25
C VAL A 127 25.70 -16.30 37.04
N GLU A 128 25.71 -15.41 38.04
CA GLU A 128 24.58 -14.90 38.81
C GLU A 128 23.39 -14.48 37.91
N PRO A 129 22.13 -14.70 38.33
CA PRO A 129 20.97 -14.35 37.55
C PRO A 129 20.61 -12.87 37.71
N GLY A 130 20.39 -12.18 36.59
CA GLY A 130 19.51 -11.02 36.57
C GLY A 130 20.13 -9.65 36.27
N VAL A 131 20.79 -9.50 35.12
CA VAL A 131 20.70 -8.24 34.36
C VAL A 131 20.66 -8.61 32.88
N LEU A 132 19.60 -8.17 32.17
CA LEU A 132 19.51 -8.22 30.71
C LEU A 132 20.82 -7.70 30.10
N ARG A 133 21.64 -8.61 29.56
CA ARG A 133 22.77 -8.23 28.72
C ARG A 133 22.19 -7.75 27.39
N ILE A 134 21.88 -6.46 27.33
CA ILE A 134 21.71 -5.74 26.07
C ILE A 134 23.12 -5.66 25.48
N ASP A 135 23.32 -6.36 24.37
CA ASP A 135 24.61 -6.56 23.75
C ASP A 135 25.32 -5.22 23.48
N ALA A 136 26.60 -5.12 23.83
CA ALA A 136 27.45 -3.95 23.58
C ALA A 136 27.61 -3.59 22.08
N ALA A 137 27.07 -4.41 21.18
CA ALA A 137 26.90 -4.11 19.76
C ALA A 137 25.71 -3.15 19.50
N GLY A 138 24.59 -3.33 20.21
CA GLY A 138 23.40 -2.47 20.12
C GLY A 138 23.70 -1.05 20.61
N THR A 139 24.50 -0.90 21.66
CA THR A 139 24.89 0.41 22.21
C THR A 139 25.74 1.22 21.23
N ARG A 140 26.61 0.57 20.43
CA ARG A 140 27.44 1.25 19.42
C ARG A 140 26.63 1.71 18.21
N ALA A 141 25.69 0.88 17.74
CA ALA A 141 24.78 1.25 16.65
C ALA A 141 23.85 2.40 17.06
N GLY A 142 23.29 2.35 18.26
CA GLY A 142 22.47 3.43 18.82
C GLY A 142 23.23 4.75 18.97
N ALA A 143 24.48 4.71 19.43
CA ALA A 143 25.31 5.91 19.54
C ALA A 143 25.63 6.55 18.17
N SER A 144 25.84 5.72 17.13
CA SER A 144 26.04 6.22 15.75
C SER A 144 24.77 6.87 15.20
N ALA A 145 23.60 6.26 15.43
CA ALA A 145 22.31 6.84 15.03
C ALA A 145 22.03 8.17 15.73
N ALA A 146 22.31 8.28 17.04
CA ALA A 146 22.13 9.51 17.81
C ALA A 146 23.04 10.66 17.30
N ARG A 147 24.29 10.35 16.92
CA ARG A 147 25.20 11.33 16.29
C ARG A 147 24.64 11.82 14.96
N ARG A 148 24.16 10.91 14.10
CA ARG A 148 23.54 11.27 12.81
C ARG A 148 22.29 12.14 12.98
N GLN A 149 21.42 11.84 13.95
CA GLN A 149 20.26 12.67 14.26
C GLN A 149 20.63 14.08 14.70
N THR A 150 21.67 14.21 15.54
CA THR A 150 22.16 15.51 16.01
C THR A 150 22.66 16.36 14.85
N GLU A 151 23.37 15.76 13.89
CA GLU A 151 23.85 16.44 12.69
C GLU A 151 22.71 16.88 11.77
N ILE A 152 21.70 16.03 11.57
CA ILE A 152 20.48 16.38 10.81
C ILE A 152 19.79 17.61 11.43
N TYR A 153 19.66 17.65 12.76
CA TYR A 153 19.05 18.80 13.43
C TYR A 153 19.88 20.07 13.31
N ALA A 154 21.20 19.98 13.44
CA ALA A 154 22.10 21.12 13.29
C ALA A 154 22.03 21.73 11.88
N LEU A 155 21.90 20.90 10.84
CA LEU A 155 21.73 21.38 9.46
C LEU A 155 20.33 21.98 9.22
N ALA A 156 19.28 21.40 9.81
CA ALA A 156 17.95 21.99 9.74
C ALA A 156 17.87 23.35 10.44
N ASP A 157 18.56 23.52 11.57
CA ASP A 157 18.65 24.80 12.29
C ASP A 157 19.42 25.87 11.49
N GLN A 158 20.25 25.46 10.51
CA GLN A 158 20.88 26.36 9.53
C GLN A 158 19.95 26.75 8.38
N GLY A 159 18.71 26.26 8.36
CA GLY A 159 17.72 26.55 7.31
C GLY A 159 17.90 25.76 6.02
N LEU A 160 18.68 24.68 6.02
CA LEU A 160 18.82 23.81 4.85
C LEU A 160 17.53 23.02 4.59
N SER A 161 17.22 22.80 3.31
CA SER A 161 16.09 21.96 2.90
C SER A 161 16.35 20.48 3.15
N THR A 162 15.29 19.69 3.33
CA THR A 162 15.37 18.22 3.55
C THR A 162 16.18 17.51 2.47
N ALA A 163 15.99 17.88 1.20
CA ALA A 163 16.74 17.34 0.07
C ALA A 163 18.24 17.67 0.12
N ALA A 164 18.60 18.88 0.55
CA ALA A 164 20.00 19.29 0.69
C ALA A 164 20.69 18.55 1.84
N ILE A 165 19.98 18.35 2.96
CA ILE A 165 20.46 17.57 4.11
C ILE A 165 20.67 16.10 3.72
N ALA A 166 19.70 15.50 3.04
CA ALA A 166 19.77 14.12 2.55
C ALA A 166 20.99 13.88 1.65
N THR A 167 21.22 14.79 0.70
CA THR A 167 22.37 14.73 -0.21
C THR A 167 23.70 14.89 0.54
N ARG A 168 23.76 15.77 1.54
CA ARG A 168 24.99 16.07 2.29
C ARG A 168 25.39 14.94 3.26
N ILE A 169 24.41 14.29 3.89
CA ILE A 169 24.64 13.21 4.86
C ILE A 169 24.69 11.83 4.18
N GLY A 170 24.17 11.70 2.95
CA GLY A 170 24.06 10.43 2.26
C GLY A 170 22.91 9.55 2.78
N SER A 171 21.86 10.17 3.34
CA SER A 171 20.67 9.49 3.85
C SER A 171 19.48 9.68 2.89
N PRO A 172 18.55 8.71 2.80
CA PRO A 172 17.31 8.87 2.05
C PRO A 172 16.48 10.05 2.55
N ILE A 173 15.83 10.78 1.62
CA ILE A 173 15.02 11.96 1.97
C ILE A 173 13.91 11.65 2.98
N GLY A 174 13.24 10.49 2.86
CA GLY A 174 12.20 10.06 3.78
C GLY A 174 12.70 9.79 5.21
N GLU A 175 13.95 9.33 5.38
CA GLU A 175 14.55 9.15 6.72
C GLU A 175 14.79 10.50 7.39
N VAL A 176 15.25 11.49 6.62
CA VAL A 176 15.46 12.87 7.11
C VAL A 176 14.11 13.52 7.48
N GLU A 177 13.09 13.37 6.64
CA GLU A 177 11.73 13.88 6.93
C GLU A 177 11.14 13.25 8.19
N LEU A 178 11.30 11.95 8.38
CA LEU A 178 10.84 11.24 9.57
C LEU A 178 11.54 11.78 10.83
N ILE A 179 12.87 11.91 10.80
CA ILE A 179 13.66 12.41 11.94
C ILE A 179 13.26 13.84 12.30
N LEU A 180 13.07 14.71 11.31
CA LEU A 180 12.61 16.09 11.55
C LEU A 180 11.17 16.15 12.06
N GLY A 181 10.28 15.27 11.57
CA GLY A 181 8.90 15.15 12.04
C GLY A 181 8.82 14.75 13.52
N LEU A 182 9.68 13.84 13.96
CA LEU A 182 9.76 13.41 15.36
C LEU A 182 10.13 14.56 16.31
N ARG A 183 10.98 15.51 15.88
CA ARG A 183 11.32 16.71 16.66
C ARG A 183 10.12 17.64 16.86
N GLY A 184 9.27 17.76 15.84
CA GLY A 184 8.04 18.56 15.89
C GLY A 184 6.99 17.97 16.84
N SER A 185 6.82 16.66 16.82
CA SER A 185 5.86 15.96 17.70
C SER A 185 6.25 15.97 19.19
N LEU A 186 7.51 16.24 19.53
CA LEU A 186 7.99 16.32 20.92
C LEU A 186 7.79 17.70 21.56
N LYS A 187 7.38 18.72 20.79
CA LYS A 187 7.13 20.09 21.28
C LYS A 187 5.64 20.43 21.46
N ALA A 188 4.74 19.48 21.17
CA ALA A 188 3.29 19.61 21.34
C ALA A 188 2.84 18.89 22.61
#